data_AF-A0A285M5Q4-F1
#
_entry.id   AF-A0A285M5Q4-F1
#
_cell.length_a   1.000
_cell.length_b   1.000
_cell.length_c   1.000
_cell.angle_alpha   90.00
_cell.angle_beta   90.00
_cell.angle_gamma   90.00
#
_symmetry.space_group_name_H-M   'P 1'
#
loop_
_entity.id
_entity.type
_entity.pdbx_description
1 polymer ?
#
loop_
_entity_poly.entity_id
_entity_poly.type
_entity_poly.pdbx_seq_one_letter_code
_entity_poly.pdbx_strand_id
1 'polypeptide(L)'
;MFEAVDFDRDFSVDQLSPAPQGGRDRAKTAMRERSPSEATLAVLEAGFRTRVMSWQTAHDVGARSGLTLGCLRERTEQCAALTRAGLPYAVDETLFAALVYHYPVLSRELSIAFK
;
A
#
# COMPACT_ATOMS: atom_id res chain seq x y z
N MET A 1 -20.02 11.76 -33.08
CA MET A 1 -20.66 12.60 -32.06
C MET A 1 -20.56 11.82 -30.76
N PHE A 2 -19.60 12.20 -29.91
CA PHE A 2 -19.44 11.64 -28.57
C PHE A 2 -19.44 12.85 -27.63
N GLU A 3 -20.42 12.88 -26.73
CA GLU A 3 -20.49 13.86 -25.64
C GLU A 3 -19.49 13.43 -24.56
N ALA A 4 -18.51 14.29 -24.29
CA ALA A 4 -17.67 14.18 -23.12
C ALA A 4 -18.43 14.80 -21.93
N VAL A 5 -18.70 13.99 -20.92
CA VAL A 5 -19.26 14.46 -19.65
C VAL A 5 -18.14 15.12 -18.87
N ASP A 6 -18.25 16.45 -18.72
CA ASP A 6 -17.42 17.27 -17.86
C ASP A 6 -17.78 16.97 -16.39
N PHE A 7 -16.79 16.50 -15.62
CA PHE A 7 -16.93 16.41 -14.17
C PHE A 7 -16.33 17.68 -13.56
N ASP A 8 -17.18 18.68 -13.45
CA ASP A 8 -16.97 19.89 -12.67
C ASP A 8 -16.79 19.52 -11.19
N ARG A 9 -15.62 19.82 -10.62
CA ARG A 9 -15.43 19.83 -9.18
C ARG A 9 -14.41 20.92 -8.81
N ASP A 10 -14.94 22.13 -8.72
CA ASP A 10 -14.51 23.24 -7.88
C ASP A 10 -13.29 22.96 -6.97
N PHE A 11 -12.14 23.51 -7.36
CA PHE A 11 -11.19 24.06 -6.40
C PHE A 11 -10.77 25.44 -6.89
N SER A 12 -11.29 26.46 -6.20
CA SER A 12 -11.00 27.88 -6.40
C SER A 12 -9.49 28.12 -6.47
N VAL A 13 -9.06 28.55 -7.65
CA VAL A 13 -7.74 29.14 -7.88
C VAL A 13 -7.84 30.60 -7.50
N ASP A 14 -7.27 30.98 -6.36
CA ASP A 14 -6.91 32.37 -6.17
C ASP A 14 -5.63 32.53 -5.33
N GLN A 15 -4.73 33.32 -5.91
CA GLN A 15 -3.62 34.06 -5.29
C GLN A 15 -2.22 33.40 -5.16
N LEU A 16 -1.49 33.53 -6.28
CA LEU A 16 -0.23 34.29 -6.42
C LEU A 16 1.09 33.81 -5.75
N SER A 17 2.08 33.63 -6.64
CA SER A 17 3.54 33.86 -6.51
C SER A 17 4.45 32.61 -6.40
N PRO A 18 5.76 32.74 -6.68
CA PRO A 18 6.41 32.10 -7.82
C PRO A 18 7.26 30.91 -7.38
N ALA A 19 7.65 30.04 -8.32
CA ALA A 19 8.70 29.07 -8.06
C ALA A 19 10.02 29.80 -7.71
N PRO A 20 10.69 29.38 -6.62
CA PRO A 20 12.09 29.02 -6.79
C PRO A 20 12.43 27.66 -6.17
N GLN A 21 13.28 26.96 -6.91
CA GLN A 21 14.31 25.99 -6.52
C GLN A 21 14.41 25.56 -5.05
N GLY A 22 14.56 24.25 -4.88
CA GLY A 22 15.39 23.71 -3.79
C GLY A 22 14.64 23.38 -2.51
N GLY A 23 13.69 22.45 -2.57
CA GLY A 23 13.13 21.82 -1.38
C GLY A 23 13.21 20.30 -1.52
N ARG A 24 14.23 19.68 -0.91
CA ARG A 24 14.17 18.28 -0.49
C ARG A 24 13.13 18.15 0.62
N ASP A 25 11.87 18.37 0.28
CA ASP A 25 10.73 17.96 1.08
C ASP A 25 10.40 16.56 0.55
N ARG A 26 10.96 15.48 1.11
CA ARG A 26 10.47 14.88 2.36
C ARG A 26 8.97 15.12 2.53
N ALA A 27 8.21 14.90 1.45
CA ALA A 27 6.77 14.84 1.44
C ALA A 27 6.35 13.67 2.34
N LYS A 28 6.20 14.01 3.62
CA LYS A 28 5.21 13.46 4.52
C LYS A 28 5.25 11.93 4.60
N THR A 29 6.33 11.41 5.18
CA THR A 29 6.31 10.17 5.98
C THR A 29 5.50 10.42 7.27
N ALA A 30 4.26 10.84 7.09
CA ALA A 30 3.26 11.10 8.12
C ALA A 30 2.00 10.30 7.78
N MET A 31 2.16 9.02 7.42
CA MET A 31 1.09 8.07 7.65
C MET A 31 1.13 7.74 9.13
N ARG A 32 0.39 8.56 9.90
CA ARG A 32 -0.15 8.18 11.20
C ARG A 32 -0.58 6.72 11.13
N GLU A 33 -0.25 5.98 12.17
CA GLU A 33 -0.76 4.65 12.51
C GLU A 33 -2.27 4.56 12.20
N ARG A 34 -2.61 4.23 10.95
CA ARG A 34 -3.94 3.76 10.62
C ARG A 34 -3.90 2.31 11.04
N SER A 35 -4.77 1.94 11.98
CA SER A 35 -4.95 0.55 12.36
C SER A 35 -5.10 -0.29 11.08
N PRO A 36 -4.29 -1.35 10.90
CA PRO A 36 -4.37 -2.18 9.72
C PRO A 36 -5.78 -2.76 9.62
N SER A 37 -6.33 -2.81 8.41
CA SER A 37 -7.60 -3.50 8.20
C SER A 37 -7.43 -5.00 8.37
N GLU A 38 -8.50 -5.71 8.72
CA GLU A 38 -8.48 -7.17 8.83
C GLU A 38 -8.03 -7.84 7.52
N ALA A 39 -8.41 -7.27 6.37
CA ALA A 39 -7.94 -7.72 5.07
C ALA A 39 -6.41 -7.58 4.91
N THR A 40 -5.83 -6.50 5.42
CA THR A 40 -4.37 -6.29 5.40
C THR A 40 -3.67 -7.35 6.23
N LEU A 41 -4.19 -7.64 7.44
CA LEU A 41 -3.64 -8.67 8.31
C LEU A 41 -3.67 -10.04 7.63
N ALA A 42 -4.82 -10.43 7.05
CA ALA A 42 -4.96 -11.70 6.36
C ALA A 42 -3.94 -11.87 5.22
N VAL A 43 -3.71 -10.82 4.42
CA VAL A 43 -2.73 -10.85 3.31
C VAL A 43 -1.30 -10.92 3.83
N LEU A 44 -0.95 -10.14 4.86
CA LEU A 44 0.40 -10.16 5.44
C LEU A 44 0.71 -11.51 6.09
N GLU A 45 -0.20 -12.04 6.90
CA GLU A 45 -0.07 -13.35 7.53
C GLU A 45 0.07 -14.46 6.49
N ALA A 46 -0.77 -14.44 5.46
CA ALA A 46 -0.68 -15.41 4.37
C ALA A 46 0.66 -15.31 3.63
N GLY A 47 1.09 -14.10 3.27
CA GLY A 47 2.35 -13.88 2.54
C GLY A 47 3.59 -14.35 3.32
N PHE A 48 3.63 -14.13 4.64
CA PHE A 48 4.70 -14.66 5.49
C PHE A 48 4.60 -16.17 5.67
N ARG A 49 3.39 -16.71 5.90
CA ARG A 49 3.17 -18.16 6.06
C ARG A 49 3.55 -18.94 4.81
N THR A 50 3.24 -18.43 3.61
CA THR A 50 3.60 -19.06 2.33
C THR A 50 5.01 -18.69 1.85
N ARG A 51 5.74 -17.88 2.63
CA ARG A 51 7.13 -17.48 2.35
C ARG A 51 7.30 -16.80 0.99
N VAL A 52 6.35 -15.95 0.60
CA VAL A 52 6.39 -15.20 -0.67
C VAL A 52 7.73 -14.45 -0.81
N MET A 53 8.12 -13.71 0.22
CA MET A 53 9.40 -13.01 0.29
C MET A 53 9.90 -12.88 1.73
N SER A 54 11.21 -12.66 1.90
CA SER A 54 11.74 -12.21 3.18
C SER A 54 11.25 -10.80 3.52
N TRP A 55 11.13 -10.47 4.81
CA TRP A 55 10.72 -9.13 5.26
C TRP A 55 11.59 -8.02 4.64
N GLN A 56 12.91 -8.21 4.59
CA GLN A 56 13.84 -7.22 4.05
C GLN A 56 13.59 -7.00 2.55
N THR A 57 13.50 -8.09 1.79
CA THR A 57 13.24 -8.03 0.35
C THR A 57 11.89 -7.37 0.04
N ALA A 58 10.84 -7.75 0.77
CA ALA A 58 9.51 -7.20 0.62
C ALA A 58 9.49 -5.69 0.91
N HIS A 59 10.15 -5.25 1.99
CA HIS A 59 10.28 -3.83 2.32
C HIS A 59 11.01 -3.04 1.23
N ASP A 60 12.12 -3.56 0.71
CA ASP A 60 12.92 -2.89 -0.33
C ASP A 60 12.21 -2.83 -1.68
N VAL A 61 11.43 -3.86 -2.03
CA VAL A 61 10.55 -3.85 -3.22
C VAL A 61 9.40 -2.87 -3.02
N GLY A 62 8.75 -2.89 -1.86
CA GLY A 62 7.64 -2.00 -1.52
C GLY A 62 8.03 -0.53 -1.59
N ALA A 63 9.20 -0.17 -1.06
CA ALA A 63 9.76 1.19 -1.12
C ALA A 63 9.96 1.69 -2.56
N ARG A 64 10.29 0.78 -3.50
CA ARG A 64 10.50 1.10 -4.92
C ARG A 64 9.20 1.12 -5.72
N SER A 65 8.13 0.50 -5.24
CA SER A 65 6.85 0.41 -5.97
C SER A 65 6.13 1.76 -6.10
N GLY A 66 6.32 2.68 -5.16
CA GLY A 66 5.63 3.97 -5.13
C GLY A 66 4.11 3.89 -4.94
N LEU A 67 3.56 2.69 -4.64
CA LEU A 67 2.12 2.49 -4.48
C LEU A 67 1.65 3.07 -3.15
N THR A 68 0.51 3.74 -3.15
CA THR A 68 -0.12 4.25 -1.91
C THR A 68 -1.15 3.26 -1.38
N LEU A 69 -1.45 3.27 -0.06
CA LEU A 69 -2.50 2.40 0.50
C LEU A 69 -3.87 2.58 -0.17
N GLY A 70 -4.19 3.78 -0.65
CA GLY A 70 -5.44 4.03 -1.37
C GLY A 70 -5.56 3.18 -2.63
N CYS A 71 -4.47 3.08 -3.40
CA CYS A 71 -4.41 2.29 -4.63
C CYS A 71 -4.46 0.78 -4.36
N LEU A 72 -4.05 0.34 -3.16
CA LEU A 72 -3.97 -1.08 -2.81
C LEU A 72 -5.27 -1.63 -2.20
N ARG A 73 -6.22 -0.76 -1.81
CA ARG A 73 -7.37 -1.14 -0.99
C ARG A 73 -8.20 -2.27 -1.60
N GLU A 74 -8.72 -2.06 -2.80
CA GLU A 74 -9.58 -3.04 -3.48
C GLU A 74 -8.84 -4.36 -3.72
N ARG A 75 -7.59 -4.28 -4.18
CA ARG A 75 -6.74 -5.46 -4.41
C ARG A 75 -6.45 -6.24 -3.13
N THR A 76 -6.26 -5.54 -2.01
CA THR A 76 -6.09 -6.14 -0.67
C THR A 76 -7.35 -6.87 -0.24
N GLU A 77 -8.52 -6.26 -0.43
CA GLU A 77 -9.81 -6.87 -0.07
C GLU A 77 -10.08 -8.14 -0.90
N GLN A 78 -9.83 -8.11 -2.21
CA GLN A 78 -9.94 -9.28 -3.09
C GLN A 78 -8.98 -10.40 -2.68
N CYS A 79 -7.71 -10.05 -2.43
CA CYS A 79 -6.69 -11.02 -2.05
C CYS A 79 -6.97 -11.64 -0.68
N ALA A 80 -7.50 -10.87 0.26
CA ALA A 80 -7.97 -11.37 1.55
C ALA A 80 -9.15 -12.33 1.40
N ALA A 81 -10.11 -12.04 0.51
CA ALA A 81 -11.23 -12.94 0.24
C ALA A 81 -10.75 -14.31 -0.30
N LEU A 82 -9.79 -14.31 -1.24
CA LEU A 82 -9.17 -15.53 -1.77
C LEU A 82 -8.40 -16.31 -0.69
N THR A 83 -7.64 -15.60 0.14
CA THR A 83 -6.92 -16.19 1.26
C THR A 83 -7.87 -16.89 2.24
N ARG A 84 -8.98 -16.23 2.61
CA ARG A 84 -10.02 -16.80 3.48
C ARG A 84 -10.75 -17.98 2.84
N ALA A 85 -10.88 -17.99 1.52
CA ALA A 85 -11.42 -19.12 0.76
C ALA A 85 -10.46 -20.32 0.67
N GLY A 86 -9.27 -20.26 1.29
CA GLY A 86 -8.30 -21.34 1.31
C GLY A 86 -7.30 -21.32 0.14
N LEU A 87 -7.17 -20.18 -0.55
CA LEU A 87 -6.21 -19.99 -1.65
C LEU A 87 -5.07 -19.03 -1.26
N PRO A 88 -4.20 -19.41 -0.29
CA PRO A 88 -3.17 -18.52 0.24
C PRO A 88 -2.01 -18.25 -0.73
N TYR A 89 -1.88 -19.04 -1.80
CA TYR A 89 -0.87 -18.83 -2.84
C TYR A 89 -1.25 -17.74 -3.85
N ALA A 90 -2.47 -17.21 -3.76
CA ALA A 90 -2.94 -16.12 -4.60
C ALA A 90 -2.45 -14.72 -4.12
N VAL A 91 -1.54 -14.68 -3.14
CA VAL A 91 -0.96 -13.44 -2.65
C VAL A 91 -0.02 -12.87 -3.71
N ASP A 92 -0.40 -11.71 -4.25
CA ASP A 92 0.41 -10.97 -5.21
C ASP A 92 1.66 -10.39 -4.52
N GLU A 93 2.84 -10.66 -5.09
CA GLU A 93 4.13 -10.28 -4.49
C GLU A 93 4.29 -8.76 -4.37
N THR A 94 3.77 -8.01 -5.36
CA THR A 94 3.87 -6.54 -5.37
C THR A 94 2.94 -5.93 -4.32
N LEU A 95 1.73 -6.47 -4.19
CA LEU A 95 0.78 -6.12 -3.14
C LEU A 95 1.38 -6.41 -1.76
N PHE A 96 1.91 -7.61 -1.54
CA PHE A 96 2.54 -8.00 -0.30
C PHE A 96 3.71 -7.07 0.05
N ALA A 97 4.64 -6.84 -0.89
CA ALA A 97 5.77 -5.94 -0.70
C ALA A 97 5.34 -4.52 -0.34
N ALA A 98 4.33 -3.99 -1.04
CA ALA A 98 3.82 -2.65 -0.75
C ALA A 98 3.17 -2.58 0.65
N LEU A 99 2.41 -3.59 1.06
CA LEU A 99 1.84 -3.67 2.41
C LEU A 99 2.93 -3.76 3.49
N VAL A 100 4.00 -4.53 3.24
CA VAL A 100 5.15 -4.61 4.17
C VAL A 100 5.83 -3.25 4.35
N TYR A 101 5.99 -2.49 3.27
CA TYR A 101 6.57 -1.15 3.33
C TYR A 101 5.69 -0.15 4.10
N HIS A 102 4.37 -0.20 3.91
CA HIS A 102 3.44 0.71 4.61
C HIS A 102 3.20 0.35 6.08
N TYR A 103 3.38 -0.93 6.44
CA TYR A 103 3.20 -1.43 7.80
C TYR A 103 4.48 -2.12 8.33
N PRO A 104 5.61 -1.40 8.46
CA PRO A 104 6.91 -2.02 8.70
C PRO A 104 7.01 -2.69 10.08
N VAL A 105 6.44 -2.07 11.12
CA VAL A 105 6.45 -2.59 12.51
C VAL A 105 5.64 -3.88 12.60
N LEU A 106 4.37 -3.82 12.22
CA LEU A 106 3.47 -4.98 12.18
C LEU A 106 4.06 -6.12 11.34
N SER A 107 4.55 -5.81 10.14
CA SER A 107 5.12 -6.81 9.24
C SER A 107 6.37 -7.44 9.83
N ARG A 108 7.15 -6.69 10.61
CA ARG A 108 8.33 -7.22 11.29
C ARG A 108 7.94 -8.21 12.38
N GLU A 109 6.95 -7.88 13.20
CA GLU A 109 6.41 -8.76 14.23
C GLU A 109 5.87 -10.07 13.63
N LEU A 110 5.05 -9.97 12.58
CA LEU A 110 4.53 -11.13 11.86
C LEU A 110 5.65 -11.98 11.24
N SER A 111 6.68 -11.35 10.65
CA SER A 111 7.81 -12.08 10.07
C SER A 111 8.61 -12.90 11.09
N ILE A 112 8.62 -12.48 12.36
CA ILE A 112 9.26 -13.21 13.46
C ILE A 112 8.35 -14.35 13.92
N ALA A 113 7.04 -14.12 13.98
CA ALA A 113 6.07 -15.13 14.39
C ALA A 113 5.97 -16.33 13.41
N PHE A 114 6.23 -16.11 12.12
CA PHE A 114 6.16 -17.16 11.08
C PHE A 114 7.51 -17.72 10.63
N LYS A 115 8.61 -17.38 11.32
CA LYS A 115 9.92 -18.02 11.11
C LYS A 115 9.97 -19.41 11.72
#